data_AF-A0A1H9BQU5-F1
#
_entry.id   AF-A0A1H9BQU5-F1
#
_cell.length_a   1.000
_cell.length_b   1.000
_cell.length_c   1.000
_cell.angle_alpha   90.00
_cell.angle_beta   90.00
_cell.angle_gamma   90.00
#
_symmetry.space_group_name_H-M   'P 1'
#
loop_
_entity.id
_entity.type
_entity.pdbx_description
1 polymer ?
#
loop_
_entity_poly.entity_id
_entity_poly.type
_entity_poly.pdbx_seq_one_letter_code
_entity_poly.pdbx_strand_id
1 'polypeptide(L)'
;MDNTSKKGGRLTAVERDYKKSQGKDLFIKGFTLTNISEIIGVGVKTLSGWRDTDEWEKEKELNNIRPSEIKRMILEYVRDLKNGDTPLYKADDLSKISAAFDRLNDSRKKAVYTMESFDDFSQFMMVKAGNNTGKKREDLIELLKLVRPYFDQYITELLQHD
;
A
#
# COMPACT_ATOMS: atom_id res chain seq x y z
N MET A 1 -13.02 -13.89 -43.28
CA MET A 1 -12.85 -12.68 -42.44
C MET A 1 -13.85 -12.81 -41.32
N ASP A 2 -13.42 -13.39 -40.21
CA ASP A 2 -14.30 -13.65 -39.08
C ASP A 2 -14.23 -12.46 -38.12
N ASN A 3 -15.34 -11.74 -38.03
CA ASN A 3 -15.48 -10.49 -37.30
C ASN A 3 -15.93 -10.83 -35.87
N THR A 4 -14.99 -11.26 -35.02
CA THR A 4 -15.25 -11.47 -33.60
C THR A 4 -15.26 -10.11 -32.89
N SER A 5 -16.43 -9.47 -32.94
CA SER A 5 -16.88 -8.44 -32.02
C SER A 5 -16.46 -8.80 -30.58
N LYS A 6 -15.45 -8.12 -30.03
CA LYS A 6 -15.17 -8.09 -28.58
C LYS A 6 -16.40 -7.54 -27.85
N LYS A 7 -17.31 -8.42 -27.45
CA LYS A 7 -18.44 -8.09 -26.58
C LYS A 7 -17.90 -7.68 -25.22
N GLY A 8 -17.95 -6.39 -24.92
CA GLY A 8 -17.78 -5.85 -23.58
C GLY A 8 -18.87 -6.39 -22.66
N GLY A 9 -18.59 -7.50 -21.97
CA GLY A 9 -19.41 -7.97 -20.87
C GLY A 9 -19.25 -7.04 -19.67
N ARG A 10 -20.36 -6.69 -19.02
CA ARG A 10 -20.34 -5.93 -17.76
C ARG A 10 -19.59 -6.74 -16.71
N LEU A 11 -18.57 -6.15 -16.09
CA LEU A 11 -17.84 -6.78 -14.97
C LEU A 11 -18.83 -7.31 -13.93
N THR A 12 -18.56 -8.50 -13.38
CA THR A 12 -19.27 -8.94 -12.17
C THR A 12 -18.94 -7.99 -11.01
N ALA A 13 -19.78 -7.95 -9.97
CA ALA A 13 -19.55 -7.07 -8.83
C ALA A 13 -18.18 -7.34 -8.17
N VAL A 14 -17.82 -8.61 -8.02
CA VAL A 14 -16.54 -9.04 -7.42
C VAL A 14 -15.35 -8.60 -8.28
N GLU A 15 -15.39 -8.84 -9.59
CA GLU A 15 -14.31 -8.43 -10.49
C GLU A 15 -14.17 -6.91 -10.55
N ARG A 16 -15.29 -6.19 -10.52
CA ARG A 16 -15.28 -4.73 -10.46
C ARG A 16 -14.59 -4.24 -9.19
N ASP A 17 -14.96 -4.78 -8.03
CA ASP A 17 -14.42 -4.33 -6.75
C ASP A 17 -12.92 -4.66 -6.63
N TYR A 18 -12.52 -5.84 -7.10
CA TYR A 18 -11.11 -6.21 -7.20
C TYR A 18 -10.31 -5.26 -8.10
N LYS A 19 -10.79 -5.00 -9.33
CA LYS A 19 -10.11 -4.08 -10.26
C LYS A 19 -10.13 -2.63 -9.77
N LYS A 20 -11.18 -2.21 -9.06
CA LYS A 20 -11.25 -0.88 -8.43
C LYS A 20 -10.19 -0.74 -7.35
N SER A 21 -10.02 -1.75 -6.50
CA SER A 21 -8.95 -1.79 -5.49
C SER A 21 -7.56 -1.74 -6.14
N GLN A 22 -7.31 -2.57 -7.14
CA GLN A 22 -6.01 -2.56 -7.85
C GLN A 22 -5.73 -1.22 -8.53
N GLY A 23 -6.76 -0.61 -9.13
CA GLY A 23 -6.66 0.73 -9.72
C GLY A 23 -6.29 1.79 -8.69
N LYS A 24 -6.92 1.77 -7.51
CA LYS A 24 -6.62 2.68 -6.39
C LYS A 24 -5.16 2.53 -5.95
N ASP A 25 -4.69 1.30 -5.74
CA ASP A 25 -3.32 1.04 -5.29
C ASP A 25 -2.27 1.56 -6.28
N LEU A 26 -2.46 1.32 -7.57
CA LEU A 26 -1.56 1.81 -8.61
C LEU A 26 -1.60 3.34 -8.72
N PHE A 27 -2.79 3.94 -8.56
CA PHE A 27 -2.95 5.39 -8.57
C PHE A 27 -2.19 6.06 -7.42
N ILE A 28 -2.33 5.52 -6.20
CA ILE A 28 -1.62 5.99 -5.00
C ILE A 28 -0.10 5.88 -5.20
N LYS A 29 0.37 4.81 -5.85
CA LYS A 29 1.78 4.62 -6.25
C LYS A 29 2.26 5.55 -7.37
N GLY A 30 1.39 6.41 -7.91
CA GLY A 30 1.76 7.47 -8.85
C GLY A 30 1.53 7.16 -10.33
N PHE A 31 0.93 6.02 -10.67
CA PHE A 31 0.63 5.69 -12.07
C PHE A 31 -0.49 6.58 -12.63
N THR A 32 -0.38 6.94 -13.91
CA THR A 32 -1.45 7.67 -14.62
C THR A 32 -2.64 6.76 -14.88
N LEU A 33 -3.86 7.31 -15.00
CA LEU A 33 -5.05 6.51 -15.31
C LEU A 33 -4.93 5.77 -16.64
N THR A 34 -4.17 6.32 -17.60
CA THR A 34 -3.86 5.66 -18.88
C THR A 34 -3.04 4.40 -18.65
N ASN A 35 -1.94 4.50 -17.90
CA ASN A 35 -1.09 3.34 -17.59
C ASN A 35 -1.87 2.28 -16.80
N ILE A 36 -2.69 2.71 -15.83
CA ILE A 36 -3.53 1.80 -15.04
C ILE A 36 -4.54 1.09 -15.94
N SER A 37 -5.18 1.81 -16.86
CA SER A 37 -6.12 1.25 -17.83
C SER A 37 -5.48 0.13 -18.65
N GLU A 38 -4.23 0.30 -19.07
CA GLU A 38 -3.47 -0.71 -19.81
C GLU A 38 -3.13 -1.93 -18.94
N ILE A 39 -2.73 -1.70 -17.68
CA ILE A 39 -2.35 -2.77 -16.74
C ILE A 39 -3.55 -3.65 -16.36
N ILE A 40 -4.69 -3.05 -16.00
CA ILE A 40 -5.82 -3.80 -15.41
C ILE A 40 -7.00 -3.99 -16.39
N GLY A 41 -6.91 -3.43 -17.59
CA GLY A 41 -7.93 -3.56 -18.64
C GLY A 41 -9.28 -2.92 -18.26
N VAL A 42 -9.26 -1.77 -17.58
CA VAL A 42 -10.46 -0.97 -17.25
C VAL A 42 -10.34 0.37 -17.94
N GLY A 43 -11.35 0.76 -18.72
CA GLY A 43 -11.31 2.03 -19.46
C GLY A 43 -11.10 3.25 -18.55
N VAL A 44 -10.29 4.20 -19.02
CA VAL A 44 -9.91 5.43 -18.31
C VAL A 44 -11.11 6.20 -17.75
N LYS A 45 -12.24 6.27 -18.49
CA LYS A 45 -13.45 6.95 -18.02
C LYS A 45 -14.04 6.30 -16.75
N THR A 46 -14.03 4.98 -16.69
CA THR A 46 -14.48 4.23 -15.51
C THR A 46 -13.53 4.44 -14.34
N LEU A 47 -12.21 4.41 -14.58
CA LEU A 47 -11.20 4.70 -13.57
C LEU A 47 -11.33 6.13 -13.02
N SER A 48 -11.57 7.12 -13.88
CA SER A 48 -11.81 8.51 -13.45
C SER A 48 -13.01 8.60 -12.54
N GLY A 49 -14.13 7.97 -12.93
CA GLY A 49 -15.33 7.96 -12.09
C GLY A 49 -15.09 7.33 -10.71
N TRP A 50 -14.30 6.26 -10.64
CA TRP A 50 -13.91 5.66 -9.35
C TRP A 50 -12.98 6.55 -8.55
N ARG A 51 -11.97 7.15 -9.19
CA ARG A 51 -11.03 8.09 -8.56
C ARG A 51 -11.76 9.23 -7.87
N ASP A 52 -12.74 9.80 -8.56
CA ASP A 52 -13.48 10.96 -8.06
C ASP A 52 -14.50 10.56 -6.98
N THR A 53 -15.21 9.43 -7.16
CA THR A 53 -16.22 8.95 -6.19
C THR A 53 -15.61 8.48 -4.87
N ASP A 54 -14.42 7.87 -4.92
CA ASP A 54 -13.77 7.25 -3.76
C ASP A 54 -12.58 8.09 -3.24
N GLU A 55 -12.49 9.36 -3.62
CA GLU A 55 -11.47 10.31 -3.14
C GLU A 55 -10.02 9.80 -3.26
N TRP A 56 -9.65 9.14 -4.37
CA TRP A 56 -8.32 8.53 -4.50
C TRP A 56 -7.17 9.55 -4.40
N GLU A 57 -7.40 10.82 -4.77
CA GLU A 57 -6.41 11.88 -4.64
C GLU A 57 -6.07 12.18 -3.17
N LYS A 58 -7.08 12.25 -2.30
CA LYS A 58 -6.88 12.44 -0.87
C LYS A 58 -6.15 11.27 -0.25
N GLU A 59 -6.49 10.05 -0.65
CA GLU A 59 -5.79 8.85 -0.20
C GLU A 59 -4.34 8.82 -0.66
N LYS A 60 -4.07 9.27 -1.89
CA LYS A 60 -2.71 9.45 -2.41
C LYS A 60 -1.95 10.51 -1.63
N GLU A 61 -2.58 11.62 -1.28
CA GLU A 61 -1.98 12.67 -0.45
C GLU A 61 -1.60 12.12 0.93
N LEU A 62 -2.53 11.48 1.63
CA LEU A 62 -2.30 10.88 2.94
C LEU A 62 -1.18 9.83 2.91
N ASN A 63 -1.17 8.94 1.92
CA ASN A 63 -0.10 7.97 1.72
C ASN A 63 1.24 8.61 1.36
N ASN A 64 1.25 9.87 0.90
CA ASN A 64 2.46 10.61 0.54
C ASN A 64 2.99 11.52 1.64
N ILE A 65 2.30 11.67 2.78
CA ILE A 65 2.83 12.38 3.93
C ILE A 65 4.05 11.62 4.47
N ARG A 66 5.21 12.29 4.50
CA ARG A 66 6.50 11.73 4.96
C ARG A 66 6.92 12.37 6.29
N PRO A 67 7.79 11.74 7.09
CA PRO A 67 8.35 12.37 8.30
C PRO A 67 9.02 13.73 8.02
N SER A 68 9.59 13.90 6.82
CA SER A 68 10.19 15.16 6.37
C SER A 68 9.21 16.33 6.32
N GLU A 69 7.92 16.08 6.12
CA GLU A 69 6.86 17.11 6.14
C GLU A 69 6.65 17.65 7.55
N ILE A 70 6.61 16.78 8.56
CA ILE A 70 6.54 17.17 9.98
C ILE A 70 7.79 17.97 10.36
N LYS A 71 8.97 17.51 9.92
CA LYS A 71 10.22 18.26 10.10
C LYS A 71 10.15 19.64 9.46
N ARG A 72 9.57 19.77 8.26
CA ARG A 72 9.39 21.08 7.60
C ARG A 72 8.49 22.00 8.42
N MET A 73 7.35 21.50 8.91
CA MET A 73 6.44 22.29 9.77
C MET A 73 7.14 22.80 11.05
N ILE A 74 7.98 21.99 11.68
CA ILE A 74 8.79 22.40 12.84
C ILE A 74 9.80 23.50 12.46
N LEU A 75 10.47 23.37 11.31
CA LEU A 75 11.43 24.38 10.85
C LEU A 75 10.75 25.70 10.48
N GLU A 76 9.57 25.66 9.87
CA GLU A 76 8.75 26.84 9.59
C GLU A 76 8.33 27.53 10.89
N TYR A 77 7.87 26.77 11.89
CA TYR A 77 7.57 27.30 13.22
C TYR A 77 8.77 28.03 13.84
N VAL A 78 9.97 27.43 13.79
CA VAL A 78 11.20 28.05 14.31
C VAL A 78 11.57 29.31 13.50
N ARG A 79 11.42 29.28 12.18
CA ARG A 79 11.68 30.44 11.32
C ARG A 79 10.76 31.61 11.69
N ASP A 80 9.47 31.35 11.84
CA ASP A 80 8.48 32.39 12.14
C ASP A 80 8.80 33.07 13.49
N LEU A 81 9.15 32.28 14.51
CA LEU A 81 9.62 32.81 15.80
C LEU A 81 10.88 33.69 15.66
N LYS A 82 11.87 33.27 14.85
CA LYS A 82 13.10 34.04 14.64
C LYS A 82 12.85 35.38 13.95
N ASN A 83 11.81 35.45 13.12
CA ASN A 83 11.42 36.65 12.39
C ASN A 83 10.46 37.54 13.19
N GLY A 84 9.92 37.07 14.31
CA GLY A 84 8.89 37.76 15.08
C GLY A 84 7.48 37.63 14.48
N ASP A 85 7.30 36.70 13.54
CA ASP A 85 6.00 36.38 12.94
C ASP A 85 5.19 35.48 13.88
N THR A 86 3.86 35.48 13.70
CA THR A 86 2.98 34.54 14.42
C THR A 86 3.01 33.18 13.74
N PRO A 87 3.49 32.11 14.39
CA PRO A 87 3.56 30.80 13.77
C PRO A 87 2.17 30.25 13.44
N LEU A 88 2.05 29.55 12.30
CA LEU A 88 0.80 28.91 11.87
C LEU A 88 0.36 27.77 12.81
N TYR A 89 1.33 27.07 13.39
CA TYR A 89 1.12 25.89 14.25
C TYR A 89 1.53 26.17 15.69
N LYS A 90 0.98 25.43 16.66
CA LYS A 90 1.42 25.50 18.06
C LYS A 90 2.54 24.50 18.31
N ALA A 91 3.52 24.88 19.14
CA ALA A 91 4.61 23.98 19.52
C ALA A 91 4.12 22.65 20.16
N ASP A 92 3.09 22.71 20.99
CA ASP A 92 2.50 21.53 21.64
C ASP A 92 1.90 20.55 20.62
N ASP A 93 1.18 21.06 19.62
CA ASP A 93 0.60 20.23 18.56
C ASP A 93 1.70 19.58 17.71
N LEU A 94 2.72 20.35 17.33
CA LEU A 94 3.88 19.83 16.58
C LEU A 94 4.63 18.74 17.36
N SER A 95 4.82 18.94 18.67
CA SER A 95 5.47 17.96 19.54
C SER A 95 4.66 16.66 19.64
N LYS A 96 3.35 16.75 19.82
CA LYS A 96 2.45 15.59 19.88
C LYS A 96 2.38 14.84 18.56
N ILE A 97 2.30 15.56 17.44
CA ILE A 97 2.28 14.97 16.09
C ILE A 97 3.60 14.25 15.81
N SER A 98 4.74 14.88 16.11
CA SER A 98 6.06 14.24 15.95
C SER A 98 6.15 12.94 16.76
N ALA A 99 5.79 12.98 18.04
CA ALA A 99 5.83 11.80 18.91
C ALA A 99 4.85 10.70 18.45
N ALA A 100 3.68 11.07 17.95
CA ALA A 100 2.74 10.10 17.36
C ALA A 100 3.31 9.47 16.09
N PHE A 101 3.97 10.26 15.24
CA PHE A 101 4.56 9.78 14.00
C PHE A 101 5.74 8.82 14.25
N ASP A 102 6.60 9.13 15.21
CA ASP A 102 7.69 8.25 15.64
C ASP A 102 7.16 6.89 16.11
N ARG A 103 6.02 6.87 16.83
CA ARG A 103 5.37 5.63 17.28
C ARG A 103 4.75 4.82 16.14
N LEU A 104 4.22 5.49 15.12
CA LEU A 104 3.59 4.86 13.94
C LEU A 104 4.62 4.34 12.93
N ASN A 105 5.78 4.99 12.84
CA ASN A 105 6.86 4.63 11.93
C ASN A 105 7.93 3.74 12.54
N ASP A 106 7.74 3.26 13.76
CA ASP A 106 8.55 2.23 14.41
C ASP A 106 8.70 1.02 13.47
N SER A 107 9.81 0.97 12.73
CA SER A 107 9.99 -0.04 11.69
C SER A 107 10.16 -1.43 12.31
N ARG A 108 10.60 -1.50 13.57
CA ARG A 108 10.63 -2.75 14.35
C ARG A 108 9.22 -3.26 14.59
N LYS A 109 8.26 -2.42 14.97
CA LYS A 109 6.86 -2.84 15.07
C LYS A 109 6.31 -3.29 13.71
N LYS A 110 6.60 -2.56 12.64
CA LYS A 110 6.18 -2.96 11.29
C LYS A 110 6.78 -4.32 10.89
N ALA A 111 8.07 -4.53 11.15
CA ALA A 111 8.74 -5.80 10.89
C ALA A 111 8.13 -6.94 11.71
N VAL A 112 7.89 -6.74 13.01
CA VAL A 112 7.24 -7.73 13.89
C VAL A 112 5.86 -8.11 13.38
N TYR A 113 4.96 -7.14 13.13
CA TYR A 113 3.62 -7.45 12.63
C TYR A 113 3.62 -8.11 11.25
N THR A 114 4.58 -7.73 10.40
CA THR A 114 4.77 -8.35 9.08
C THR A 114 5.21 -9.81 9.22
N MET A 115 6.17 -10.10 10.12
CA MET A 115 6.61 -11.46 10.44
C MET A 115 5.47 -12.31 10.98
N GLU A 116 4.72 -11.82 11.97
CA GLU A 116 3.56 -12.52 12.54
C GLU A 116 2.52 -12.87 11.46
N SER A 117 2.17 -11.90 10.61
CA SER A 117 1.20 -12.10 9.52
C SER A 117 1.68 -13.16 8.52
N PHE A 118 2.99 -13.19 8.21
CA PHE A 118 3.56 -14.16 7.29
C PHE A 118 3.67 -15.55 7.90
N ASP A 119 3.97 -15.64 9.20
CA ASP A 119 3.98 -16.91 9.92
C ASP A 119 2.56 -17.49 10.00
N ASP A 120 1.54 -16.69 10.31
CA ASP A 120 0.13 -17.09 10.28
C ASP A 120 -0.28 -17.59 8.88
N PHE A 121 0.09 -16.86 7.83
CA PHE A 121 -0.14 -17.28 6.45
C PHE A 121 0.59 -18.59 6.11
N SER A 122 1.84 -18.73 6.55
CA SER A 122 2.64 -19.93 6.34
C SER A 122 2.03 -21.14 7.04
N GLN A 123 1.53 -20.96 8.27
CA GLN A 123 0.77 -21.99 8.99
C GLN A 123 -0.50 -22.38 8.26
N PHE A 124 -1.28 -21.41 7.80
CA PHE A 124 -2.47 -21.68 6.98
C PHE A 124 -2.14 -22.50 5.72
N MET A 125 -1.07 -22.14 5.01
CA MET A 125 -0.60 -22.87 3.83
C MET A 125 -0.07 -24.28 4.17
N MET A 126 0.61 -24.45 5.30
CA MET A 126 1.07 -25.75 5.78
C MET A 126 -0.10 -26.67 6.15
N VAL A 127 -1.13 -26.15 6.82
CA VAL A 127 -2.37 -26.91 7.10
C VAL A 127 -3.05 -27.31 5.79
N LYS A 128 -3.11 -26.39 4.82
CA LYS A 128 -3.65 -26.68 3.48
C LYS A 128 -2.84 -27.77 2.76
N ALA A 129 -1.51 -27.75 2.87
CA ALA A 129 -0.64 -28.79 2.31
C ALA A 129 -0.87 -30.14 3.00
N GLY A 130 -1.01 -30.17 4.33
CA GLY A 130 -1.33 -31.37 5.11
C GLY A 130 -2.67 -32.01 4.75
N ASN A 131 -3.65 -31.19 4.35
CA ASN A 131 -4.96 -31.64 3.88
C ASN A 131 -4.96 -32.09 2.40
N ASN A 132 -3.81 -32.08 1.72
CA ASN A 132 -3.64 -32.55 0.34
C ASN A 132 -2.63 -33.71 0.26
N THR A 133 -2.62 -34.42 -0.85
CA THR A 133 -1.70 -35.54 -1.10
C THR A 133 -1.03 -35.43 -2.47
N GLY A 134 0.07 -36.16 -2.65
CA GLY A 134 0.84 -36.20 -3.89
C GLY A 134 1.38 -34.83 -4.31
N LYS A 135 1.37 -34.59 -5.63
CA LYS A 135 1.95 -33.39 -6.25
C LYS A 135 1.43 -32.07 -5.68
N LYS A 136 0.14 -31.96 -5.38
CA LYS A 136 -0.45 -30.72 -4.82
C LYS A 136 0.15 -30.33 -3.48
N ARG A 137 0.49 -31.30 -2.63
CA ARG A 137 1.15 -31.05 -1.35
C ARG A 137 2.58 -30.57 -1.57
N GLU A 138 3.29 -31.20 -2.49
CA GLU A 138 4.67 -30.83 -2.85
C GLU A 138 4.73 -29.40 -3.40
N ASP A 139 3.84 -29.06 -4.34
CA ASP A 139 3.74 -27.72 -4.94
C ASP A 139 3.50 -26.62 -3.87
N LEU A 140 2.62 -26.89 -2.89
CA LEU A 140 2.33 -25.92 -1.80
C LEU A 140 3.53 -25.70 -0.88
N ILE A 141 4.28 -26.76 -0.57
CA ILE A 141 5.48 -26.67 0.27
C ILE A 141 6.61 -25.96 -0.48
N GLU A 142 6.78 -26.25 -1.77
CA GLU A 142 7.79 -25.61 -2.61
C GLU A 142 7.52 -24.12 -2.77
N LEU A 143 6.25 -23.72 -2.95
CA LEU A 143 5.87 -22.31 -2.99
C LEU A 143 6.25 -21.56 -1.70
N LEU A 144 5.98 -22.15 -0.52
CA LEU A 144 6.36 -21.54 0.75
C LEU A 144 7.88 -21.37 0.87
N LYS A 145 8.65 -22.39 0.47
CA LYS A 145 10.12 -22.33 0.46
C LYS A 145 10.66 -21.28 -0.50
N LEU A 146 10.00 -21.10 -1.65
CA LEU A 146 10.39 -20.12 -2.65
C LEU A 146 10.14 -18.69 -2.16
N VAL A 147 9.01 -18.43 -1.49
CA VAL A 147 8.64 -17.09 -1.04
C VAL A 147 9.42 -16.66 0.21
N ARG A 148 9.76 -17.59 1.11
CA ARG A 148 10.39 -17.30 2.41
C ARG A 148 11.67 -16.42 2.30
N PRO A 149 12.65 -16.70 1.43
CA PRO A 149 13.85 -15.87 1.33
C PRO A 149 13.57 -14.43 0.90
N TYR A 150 12.59 -14.21 0.00
CA TYR A 150 12.20 -12.86 -0.41
C TYR A 150 11.50 -12.11 0.71
N PHE A 151 10.72 -12.82 1.52
CA PHE A 151 10.10 -12.25 2.71
C PHE A 151 11.16 -11.84 3.75
N ASP A 152 12.14 -12.71 4.03
CA ASP A 152 13.22 -12.41 4.97
C ASP A 152 14.07 -11.20 4.49
N GLN A 153 14.29 -11.06 3.17
CA GLN A 153 14.91 -9.86 2.58
C GLN A 153 14.08 -8.60 2.84
N TYR A 154 12.77 -8.65 2.62
CA TYR A 154 11.88 -7.52 2.89
C TYR A 154 11.86 -7.13 4.37
N ILE A 155 11.85 -8.09 5.29
CA ILE A 155 11.98 -7.81 6.74
C ILE A 155 13.31 -7.10 7.05
N THR A 156 14.39 -7.53 6.40
CA THR A 156 15.70 -6.90 6.55
C THR A 156 15.69 -5.46 6.05
N GLU A 157 15.05 -5.18 4.91
CA GLU A 157 14.86 -3.81 4.39
C GLU A 157 14.05 -2.95 5.37
N LEU A 158 12.97 -3.48 5.94
CA LEU A 158 12.16 -2.75 6.92
C LEU A 158 13.00 -2.31 8.13
N LEU A 159 13.86 -3.19 8.64
CA LEU A 159 14.71 -2.91 9.81
C LEU A 159 15.92 -2.00 9.51
N GLN A 160 16.33 -1.88 8.23
CA GLN A 160 17.46 -1.02 7.82
C GLN A 160 17.08 0.44 7.61
N HIS A 161 15.78 0.74 7.45
CA HIS A 161 15.25 2.08 7.20
C HIS A 161 14.65 2.77 8.45
N ASP A 162 15.06 2.33 9.65
CA ASP A 162 14.78 2.96 10.95
C ASP A 162 15.64 4.22 11.18
#